data_AF-A0A319E9N3-F1
#
_entry.id   AF-A0A319E9N3-F1
#
_cell.length_a   1.000
_cell.length_b   1.000
_cell.length_c   1.000
_cell.angle_alpha   90.00
_cell.angle_beta   90.00
_cell.angle_gamma   90.00
#
_symmetry.space_group_name_H-M   'P 1'
#
loop_
_entity.id
_entity.type
_entity.pdbx_description
1 polymer ?
#
loop_
_entity_poly.entity_id
_entity_poly.type
_entity_poly.pdbx_seq_one_letter_code
_entity_poly.pdbx_strand_id
1 'polypeptide(L)'
;MEDLLRPFRRYPEEDRIPGSPAFSLELRGPEILSRNTPYLFDVTLRRVDDDSQHCLFSWTPQVHGFVASGGFLLLHHTAQGELKPVELPDDNKLPPLEYWRCFPVSLHPPGNVQQYPDIIPDRWLPYLQTGERYVLFWPGQRYTSWCWEENPGGTLYAYIPPAKTDLVLPAGPFLAFTVEDDGEPVATPRGEARPTLIARLECHPQHQVALKDDLVTATLHVTYEASGGRPITFHTPRLVTKLWVWRGKWVDMEGFVCGGGIYDDPDIQVSPGQDRSFTCLHPGETWSHTFRHELITEIDEEDGDEAQVGERVRCLFKGTALDWWDWGTKEDHLATTVTLPCWGGPTVEAPKDNDGRPLVIIPAANPVDLEIV
;
A
#
# COMPACT_ATOMS: atom_id res chain seq x y z
N MET A 1 17.02 -7.46 -22.46
CA MET A 1 15.91 -6.76 -21.78
C MET A 1 16.32 -5.35 -21.37
N GLU A 2 17.37 -5.20 -20.57
CA GLU A 2 17.81 -3.89 -20.06
C GLU A 2 18.07 -2.83 -21.15
N ASP A 3 18.64 -3.23 -22.30
CA ASP A 3 18.85 -2.31 -23.44
C ASP A 3 17.54 -1.81 -24.05
N LEU A 4 16.49 -2.63 -24.07
CA LEU A 4 15.16 -2.24 -24.55
C LEU A 4 14.46 -1.28 -23.59
N LEU A 5 14.87 -1.27 -22.31
CA LEU A 5 14.30 -0.40 -21.27
C LEU A 5 14.99 0.97 -21.20
N ARG A 6 16.18 1.12 -21.79
CA ARG A 6 16.93 2.39 -21.78
C ARG A 6 16.11 3.61 -22.23
N PRO A 7 15.28 3.55 -23.30
CA PRO A 7 14.49 4.70 -23.74
C PRO A 7 13.45 5.18 -22.74
N PHE A 8 13.06 4.33 -21.78
CA PHE A 8 12.03 4.61 -20.79
C PHE A 8 12.61 5.11 -19.46
N ARG A 9 13.94 5.12 -19.30
CA ARG A 9 14.61 5.65 -18.10
C ARG A 9 14.48 7.16 -18.06
N ARG A 10 13.94 7.68 -16.96
CA ARG A 10 13.85 9.12 -16.69
C ARG A 10 15.01 9.59 -15.83
N TYR A 11 15.29 8.86 -14.74
CA TYR A 11 16.36 9.19 -13.80
C TYR A 11 17.21 7.95 -13.51
N PRO A 12 18.30 7.71 -14.25
CA PRO A 12 19.21 6.61 -13.98
C PRO A 12 20.05 6.84 -12.70
N GLU A 13 20.87 5.84 -12.34
CA GLU A 13 21.69 5.89 -11.11
C GLU A 13 22.71 7.02 -11.11
N GLU A 14 23.24 7.38 -12.28
CA GLU A 14 24.15 8.52 -12.47
C GLU A 14 23.54 9.89 -12.16
N ASP A 15 22.21 10.01 -12.04
CA ASP A 15 21.55 11.26 -11.67
C ASP A 15 21.54 11.53 -10.15
N ARG A 16 22.02 10.58 -9.34
CA ARG A 16 22.10 10.74 -7.88
C ARG A 16 22.86 12.01 -7.49
N ILE A 17 22.30 12.75 -6.54
CA ILE A 17 22.87 14.02 -6.09
C ILE A 17 23.78 13.77 -4.89
N PRO A 18 25.06 14.20 -4.92
CA PRO A 18 25.93 14.10 -3.76
C PRO A 18 25.33 14.80 -2.53
N GLY A 19 25.32 14.10 -1.39
CA GLY A 19 24.76 14.60 -0.13
C GLY A 19 23.26 14.32 0.07
N SER A 20 22.56 13.76 -0.92
CA SER A 20 21.25 13.11 -0.72
C SER A 20 21.42 11.63 -0.33
N PRO A 21 20.50 11.03 0.44
CA PRO A 21 20.48 9.60 0.69
C PRO A 21 20.35 8.81 -0.62
N ALA A 22 20.94 7.62 -0.65
CA ALA A 22 20.86 6.74 -1.81
C ALA A 22 19.97 5.55 -1.51
N PHE A 23 18.95 5.36 -2.35
CA PHE A 23 18.08 4.20 -2.29
C PHE A 23 18.18 3.38 -3.58
N SER A 24 17.90 2.09 -3.46
CA SER A 24 17.68 1.16 -4.57
C SER A 24 16.30 0.52 -4.42
N LEU A 25 15.67 0.25 -5.56
CA LEU A 25 14.42 -0.48 -5.63
C LEU A 25 14.66 -1.85 -6.29
N GLU A 26 13.94 -2.88 -5.87
CA GLU A 26 13.90 -4.19 -6.54
C GLU A 26 12.45 -4.62 -6.70
N LEU A 27 12.12 -5.26 -7.82
CA LEU A 27 10.80 -5.84 -8.10
C LEU A 27 10.94 -7.35 -8.26
N ARG A 28 10.06 -8.12 -7.63
CA ARG A 28 9.99 -9.58 -7.78
C ARG A 28 8.53 -10.00 -7.89
N GLY A 29 8.20 -10.78 -8.91
CA GLY A 29 6.85 -11.28 -9.09
C GLY A 29 6.81 -12.53 -9.95
N PRO A 30 5.66 -13.20 -10.04
CA PRO A 30 5.47 -14.38 -10.89
C PRO A 30 5.68 -14.07 -12.37
N GLU A 31 6.16 -15.03 -13.15
CA GLU A 31 6.27 -14.85 -14.62
C GLU A 31 4.91 -14.95 -15.34
N ILE A 32 3.84 -15.27 -14.62
CA ILE A 32 2.50 -15.48 -15.14
C ILE A 32 1.52 -14.59 -14.38
N LEU A 33 0.70 -13.86 -15.11
CA LEU A 33 -0.46 -13.14 -14.61
C LEU A 33 -1.72 -13.87 -15.05
N SER A 34 -2.44 -14.44 -14.08
CA SER A 34 -3.80 -14.92 -14.34
C SER A 34 -4.76 -13.75 -14.35
N ARG A 35 -5.73 -13.76 -15.27
CA ARG A 35 -6.80 -12.76 -15.26
C ARG A 35 -7.80 -12.95 -14.11
N ASN A 36 -7.78 -14.12 -13.46
CA ASN A 36 -8.74 -14.52 -12.44
C ASN A 36 -8.22 -14.39 -11.00
N THR A 37 -6.91 -14.18 -10.83
CA THR A 37 -6.28 -14.00 -9.51
C THR A 37 -5.46 -12.71 -9.49
N PRO A 38 -5.43 -11.97 -8.37
CA PRO A 38 -4.60 -10.77 -8.30
C PRO A 38 -3.12 -11.07 -8.49
N TYR A 39 -2.47 -10.28 -9.35
CA TYR A 39 -1.04 -10.40 -9.59
C TYR A 39 -0.26 -9.75 -8.45
N LEU A 40 0.14 -10.58 -7.49
CA LEU A 40 0.96 -10.18 -6.35
C LEU A 40 2.43 -10.09 -6.73
N PHE A 41 3.08 -8.99 -6.37
CA PHE A 41 4.51 -8.81 -6.52
C PHE A 41 5.11 -8.08 -5.32
N ASP A 42 6.38 -8.34 -5.06
CA ASP A 42 7.15 -7.74 -4.00
C ASP A 42 8.01 -6.59 -4.53
N VAL A 43 8.04 -5.52 -3.76
CA VAL A 43 8.83 -4.32 -3.98
C VAL A 43 9.76 -4.15 -2.79
N THR A 44 11.07 -4.17 -3.01
CA THR A 44 12.05 -3.94 -1.95
C THR A 44 12.68 -2.57 -2.13
N LEU A 45 12.51 -1.69 -1.14
CA LEU A 45 13.22 -0.43 -1.02
C LEU A 45 14.38 -0.63 -0.04
N ARG A 46 15.60 -0.34 -0.49
CA ARG A 46 16.81 -0.49 0.33
C ARG A 46 17.58 0.81 0.33
N ARG A 47 18.04 1.23 1.51
CA ARG A 47 19.03 2.29 1.63
C ARG A 47 20.44 1.73 1.38
N VAL A 48 21.17 2.36 0.47
CA VAL A 48 22.45 1.86 -0.07
C VAL A 48 23.61 2.85 0.05
N ASP A 49 23.39 4.03 0.63
CA ASP A 49 24.49 4.92 1.01
C ASP A 49 25.18 4.46 2.32
N ASP A 50 26.42 4.93 2.49
CA ASP A 50 27.25 4.68 3.67
C ASP A 50 27.06 5.75 4.77
N ASP A 51 26.07 6.64 4.66
CA ASP A 51 25.85 7.69 5.67
C ASP A 51 25.28 7.06 6.95
N SER A 52 25.85 7.42 8.10
CA SER A 52 25.46 6.88 9.40
C SER A 52 24.17 7.50 9.98
N GLN A 53 23.73 8.65 9.47
CA GLN A 53 22.54 9.34 9.94
C GLN A 53 21.28 8.55 9.57
N HIS A 54 20.18 8.73 10.30
CA HIS A 54 18.90 8.17 9.88
C HIS A 54 18.28 9.09 8.83
N CYS A 55 17.55 8.52 7.86
CA CYS A 55 16.87 9.28 6.83
C CYS A 55 15.36 9.18 7.01
N LEU A 56 14.67 10.32 6.99
CA LEU A 56 13.22 10.36 6.83
C LEU A 56 12.91 10.47 5.34
N PHE A 57 12.29 9.43 4.78
CA PHE A 57 11.88 9.38 3.39
C PHE A 57 10.67 8.46 3.26
N SER A 58 9.52 8.99 2.85
CA SER A 58 8.30 8.21 2.70
C SER A 58 8.10 7.79 1.25
N TRP A 59 8.24 6.50 0.98
CA TRP A 59 7.95 5.93 -0.34
C TRP A 59 7.25 4.59 -0.21
N THR A 60 6.21 4.37 -1.00
CA THR A 60 5.53 3.08 -1.12
C THR A 60 5.00 2.91 -2.54
N PRO A 61 4.91 1.68 -3.07
CA PRO A 61 4.45 1.44 -4.45
C PRO A 61 2.97 1.79 -4.65
N GLN A 62 2.13 1.69 -3.63
CA GLN A 62 0.71 2.04 -3.71
C GLN A 62 0.48 3.52 -3.97
N VAL A 63 1.38 4.33 -3.42
CA VAL A 63 1.28 5.77 -3.42
C VAL A 63 2.04 6.37 -4.59
N HIS A 64 3.22 5.83 -4.89
CA HIS A 64 4.17 6.40 -5.84
C HIS A 64 4.35 5.52 -7.09
N GLY A 65 4.08 4.22 -6.98
CA GLY A 65 4.31 3.25 -8.04
C GLY A 65 3.23 3.23 -9.13
N PHE A 66 1.97 3.60 -8.85
CA PHE A 66 0.88 3.49 -9.85
C PHE A 66 0.28 4.84 -10.26
N VAL A 67 1.13 5.86 -10.32
CA VAL A 67 0.75 7.26 -10.50
C VAL A 67 0.88 7.71 -11.95
N ALA A 68 0.07 8.71 -12.34
CA ALA A 68 0.04 9.33 -13.66
C ALA A 68 1.42 9.58 -14.27
N SER A 69 2.29 10.15 -13.44
CA SER A 69 3.53 10.78 -13.84
C SER A 69 4.61 10.35 -12.86
N GLY A 70 5.44 9.40 -13.28
CA GLY A 70 6.61 8.97 -12.51
C GLY A 70 6.51 7.56 -11.94
N GLY A 71 5.31 6.97 -11.96
CA GLY A 71 5.07 5.59 -11.54
C GLY A 71 5.63 4.54 -12.51
N PHE A 72 5.38 3.29 -12.17
CA PHE A 72 5.60 2.14 -13.01
C PHE A 72 4.96 2.33 -14.39
N LEU A 73 5.75 2.01 -15.41
CA LEU A 73 5.30 1.91 -16.78
C LEU A 73 4.92 0.47 -17.06
N LEU A 74 3.72 0.28 -17.58
CA LEU A 74 3.32 -0.99 -18.19
C LEU A 74 3.72 -0.97 -19.66
N LEU A 75 4.61 -1.89 -20.04
CA LEU A 75 5.12 -2.01 -21.40
C LEU A 75 4.69 -3.35 -22.00
N HIS A 76 4.15 -3.33 -23.22
CA HIS A 76 3.80 -4.52 -23.99
C HIS A 76 4.98 -4.97 -24.86
N HIS A 77 5.30 -6.26 -24.84
CA HIS A 77 6.18 -6.88 -25.83
C HIS A 77 5.43 -7.10 -27.14
N THR A 78 5.80 -6.33 -28.15
CA THR A 78 5.27 -6.51 -29.49
C THR A 78 5.84 -7.76 -30.16
N ALA A 79 5.12 -8.28 -31.16
CA ALA A 79 5.59 -9.40 -31.99
C ALA A 79 6.93 -9.14 -32.69
N GLN A 80 7.30 -7.86 -32.88
CA GLN A 80 8.58 -7.43 -33.46
C GLN A 80 9.73 -7.40 -32.44
N GLY A 81 9.47 -7.72 -31.17
CA GLY A 81 10.46 -7.69 -30.08
C GLY A 81 10.68 -6.31 -29.46
N GLU A 82 9.89 -5.29 -29.86
CA GLU A 82 9.92 -3.95 -29.27
C GLU A 82 9.05 -3.87 -28.01
N LEU A 83 9.37 -2.92 -27.14
CA LEU A 83 8.54 -2.54 -25.99
C LEU A 83 7.72 -1.29 -26.32
N LYS A 84 6.40 -1.34 -26.10
CA LYS A 84 5.50 -0.19 -26.27
C LYS A 84 4.73 0.10 -24.99
N PRO A 85 4.68 1.36 -24.52
CA PRO A 85 3.83 1.72 -23.40
C PRO A 85 2.36 1.37 -23.66
N VAL A 86 1.70 0.78 -22.67
CA VAL A 86 0.26 0.56 -22.70
C VAL A 86 -0.43 1.88 -22.37
N GLU A 87 -1.36 2.31 -23.23
CA GLU A 87 -2.17 3.50 -22.96
C GLU A 87 -3.22 3.19 -21.90
N LEU A 88 -3.14 3.89 -20.78
CA LEU A 88 -4.02 3.72 -19.62
C LEU A 88 -4.99 4.93 -19.51
N PRO A 89 -6.20 4.73 -18.97
CA PRO A 89 -7.24 5.76 -18.91
C PRO A 89 -6.92 6.92 -17.96
N ASP A 90 -7.65 8.01 -18.15
CA ASP A 90 -7.46 9.32 -17.55
C ASP A 90 -7.56 9.37 -16.02
N ASP A 91 -8.25 8.41 -15.39
CA ASP A 91 -8.32 8.32 -13.92
C ASP A 91 -6.94 8.01 -13.30
N ASN A 92 -6.01 7.46 -14.09
CA ASN A 92 -4.61 7.37 -13.69
C ASN A 92 -3.88 8.71 -13.74
N LYS A 93 -4.44 9.79 -14.31
CA LYS A 93 -3.79 11.10 -14.50
C LYS A 93 -3.70 11.95 -13.22
N LEU A 94 -4.37 11.57 -12.14
CA LEU A 94 -4.19 12.22 -10.86
C LEU A 94 -2.77 11.94 -10.31
N PRO A 95 -2.08 12.94 -9.75
CA PRO A 95 -0.76 12.76 -9.15
C PRO A 95 -0.77 11.78 -7.94
N PRO A 96 0.40 11.22 -7.58
CA PRO A 96 0.59 10.41 -6.36
C PRO A 96 0.01 11.07 -5.12
N LEU A 97 -0.39 10.31 -4.09
CA LEU A 97 -0.49 10.85 -2.72
C LEU A 97 0.88 11.32 -2.25
N GLU A 98 1.33 12.53 -2.62
CA GLU A 98 2.54 13.11 -2.04
C GLU A 98 2.24 13.54 -0.61
N TYR A 99 2.63 12.71 0.34
CA TYR A 99 2.44 12.95 1.76
C TYR A 99 3.35 14.05 2.27
N TRP A 100 2.85 15.29 2.25
CA TRP A 100 3.55 16.42 2.86
C TRP A 100 3.42 16.46 4.39
N ARG A 101 2.41 15.79 4.95
CA ARG A 101 2.30 15.48 6.38
C ARG A 101 1.79 14.04 6.53
N CYS A 102 2.52 13.16 7.21
CA CYS A 102 2.04 11.80 7.47
C CYS A 102 2.60 11.17 8.72
N PHE A 103 1.69 10.54 9.46
CA PHE A 103 2.00 9.49 10.42
C PHE A 103 1.66 8.11 9.79
N PRO A 104 2.54 7.10 9.93
CA PRO A 104 3.92 7.19 10.42
C PRO A 104 4.88 7.68 9.32
N VAL A 105 5.82 8.55 9.70
CA VAL A 105 6.96 8.90 8.84
C VAL A 105 7.88 7.68 8.70
N SER A 106 8.36 7.37 7.50
CA SER A 106 9.28 6.26 7.29
C SER A 106 10.70 6.67 7.65
N LEU A 107 11.18 6.17 8.80
CA LEU A 107 12.55 6.33 9.28
C LEU A 107 13.42 5.17 8.78
N HIS A 108 14.50 5.51 8.09
CA HIS A 108 15.44 4.58 7.49
C HIS A 108 16.81 4.68 8.15
N PRO A 109 17.17 3.75 9.06
CA PRO A 109 18.55 3.60 9.51
C PRO A 109 19.49 3.21 8.36
N PRO A 110 20.83 3.31 8.54
CA PRO A 110 21.80 2.85 7.56
C PRO A 110 21.57 1.37 7.19
N GLY A 111 21.60 1.06 5.89
CA GLY A 111 21.33 -0.29 5.37
C GLY A 111 19.90 -0.80 5.55
N ASN A 112 18.96 0.06 5.94
CA ASN A 112 17.56 -0.33 6.13
C ASN A 112 16.96 -0.92 4.85
N VAL A 113 16.11 -1.93 5.05
CA VAL A 113 15.35 -2.61 4.00
C VAL A 113 13.89 -2.57 4.38
N GLN A 114 13.06 -2.07 3.48
CA GLN A 114 11.61 -2.13 3.56
C GLN A 114 11.09 -2.95 2.39
N GLN A 115 10.15 -3.84 2.68
CA GLN A 115 9.53 -4.72 1.71
C GLN A 115 8.05 -4.42 1.68
N TYR A 116 7.55 -4.09 0.50
CA TYR A 116 6.16 -3.82 0.23
C TYR A 116 5.65 -4.88 -0.74
N PRO A 117 4.63 -5.62 -0.36
CA PRO A 117 3.84 -6.34 -1.33
C PRO A 117 2.86 -5.39 -2.00
N ASP A 118 2.61 -5.61 -3.28
CA ASP A 118 1.62 -4.86 -4.03
C ASP A 118 0.94 -5.73 -5.07
N ILE A 119 -0.16 -5.24 -5.64
CA ILE A 119 -0.87 -5.88 -6.74
C ILE A 119 -0.87 -5.01 -7.98
N ILE A 120 -0.85 -5.62 -9.16
CA ILE A 120 -1.23 -4.88 -10.36
C ILE A 120 -2.69 -4.47 -10.21
N PRO A 121 -3.02 -3.17 -10.37
CA PRO A 121 -4.39 -2.69 -10.22
C PRO A 121 -5.36 -3.43 -11.15
N ASP A 122 -6.50 -3.89 -10.64
CA ASP A 122 -7.51 -4.59 -11.47
C ASP A 122 -7.95 -3.76 -12.67
N ARG A 123 -7.94 -2.42 -12.53
CA ARG A 123 -8.24 -1.47 -13.62
C ARG A 123 -7.29 -1.57 -14.82
N TRP A 124 -6.12 -2.21 -14.69
CA TRP A 124 -5.20 -2.45 -15.79
C TRP A 124 -5.51 -3.76 -16.54
N LEU A 125 -6.19 -4.73 -15.91
CA LEU A 125 -6.51 -6.03 -16.50
C LEU A 125 -7.27 -5.96 -17.84
N PRO A 126 -8.22 -5.03 -18.06
CA PRO A 126 -8.89 -4.89 -19.36
C PRO A 126 -7.94 -4.52 -20.52
N TYR A 127 -6.75 -3.98 -20.23
CA TYR A 127 -5.76 -3.55 -21.23
C TYR A 127 -4.68 -4.60 -21.48
N LEU A 128 -4.72 -5.70 -20.72
CA LEU A 128 -3.83 -6.85 -20.89
C LEU A 128 -4.49 -7.88 -21.80
N GLN A 129 -3.74 -8.43 -22.74
CA GLN A 129 -4.21 -9.44 -23.69
C GLN A 129 -3.66 -10.82 -23.31
N THR A 130 -4.53 -11.83 -23.32
CA THR A 130 -4.14 -13.21 -23.05
C THR A 130 -3.12 -13.72 -24.08
N GLY A 131 -2.10 -14.44 -23.61
CA GLY A 131 -0.98 -14.95 -24.39
C GLY A 131 0.12 -13.92 -24.66
N GLU A 132 -0.12 -12.65 -24.35
CA GLU A 132 0.85 -11.57 -24.57
C GLU A 132 1.75 -11.36 -23.35
N ARG A 133 2.95 -10.86 -23.61
CA ARG A 133 3.97 -10.61 -22.59
C ARG A 133 4.09 -9.11 -22.28
N TYR A 134 4.20 -8.79 -21.01
CA TYR A 134 4.30 -7.43 -20.51
C TYR A 134 5.48 -7.26 -19.55
N VAL A 135 5.87 -6.02 -19.34
CA VAL A 135 6.90 -5.60 -18.38
C VAL A 135 6.33 -4.48 -17.53
N LEU A 136 6.39 -4.65 -16.21
CA LEU A 136 6.20 -3.57 -15.25
C LEU A 136 7.57 -2.98 -14.95
N PHE A 137 7.80 -1.72 -15.30
CA PHE A 137 9.12 -1.09 -15.24
C PHE A 137 9.10 0.18 -14.39
N TRP A 138 10.06 0.33 -13.48
CA TRP A 138 10.28 1.57 -12.74
C TRP A 138 11.18 2.54 -13.53
N PRO A 139 10.64 3.68 -14.02
CA PRO A 139 11.39 4.61 -14.85
C PRO A 139 12.31 5.55 -14.07
N GLY A 140 12.32 5.50 -12.74
CA GLY A 140 13.05 6.42 -11.88
C GLY A 140 12.27 7.70 -11.60
N GLN A 141 12.47 8.27 -10.41
CA GLN A 141 11.80 9.51 -9.97
C GLN A 141 12.69 10.34 -9.03
N ARG A 142 12.44 11.66 -8.99
CA ARG A 142 13.01 12.61 -8.04
C ARG A 142 12.01 12.95 -6.95
N TYR A 143 12.50 13.07 -5.72
CA TYR A 143 11.71 13.42 -4.55
C TYR A 143 12.33 14.63 -3.85
N THR A 144 11.51 15.65 -3.62
CA THR A 144 11.91 16.88 -2.93
C THR A 144 11.71 16.80 -1.42
N SER A 145 10.99 15.79 -0.93
CA SER A 145 10.61 15.66 0.48
C SER A 145 11.39 14.52 1.14
N TRP A 146 12.50 14.86 1.78
CA TRP A 146 13.31 13.98 2.62
C TRP A 146 14.17 14.81 3.57
N CYS A 147 14.63 14.24 4.68
CA CYS A 147 15.64 14.89 5.51
C CYS A 147 16.51 13.88 6.29
N TRP A 148 17.66 14.35 6.74
CA TRP A 148 18.48 13.66 7.73
C TRP A 148 17.88 13.89 9.12
N GLU A 149 17.73 12.84 9.92
CA GLU A 149 17.23 12.91 11.29
C GLU A 149 18.40 12.92 12.27
N GLU A 150 18.51 14.00 13.03
CA GLU A 150 19.55 14.20 14.04
C GLU A 150 19.15 13.58 15.40
N ASN A 151 17.85 13.41 15.67
CA ASN A 151 17.33 12.84 16.92
C ASN A 151 16.29 11.73 16.65
N PRO A 152 16.71 10.46 16.45
CA PRO A 152 15.84 9.33 16.11
C PRO A 152 14.74 8.97 17.13
N GLY A 153 14.68 9.65 18.28
CA GLY A 153 13.65 9.47 19.31
C GLY A 153 12.85 10.74 19.64
N GLY A 154 13.06 11.84 18.90
CA GLY A 154 12.45 13.15 19.16
C GLY A 154 11.40 13.60 18.13
N THR A 155 11.21 12.85 17.04
CA THR A 155 10.33 13.23 15.93
C THR A 155 8.85 13.02 16.31
N LEU A 156 8.32 13.92 17.13
CA LEU A 156 6.89 14.01 17.46
C LEU A 156 6.05 14.63 16.34
N TYR A 157 6.69 15.12 15.26
CA TYR A 157 6.02 15.90 14.22
C TYR A 157 6.04 15.19 12.86
N ALA A 158 4.84 15.06 12.29
CA ALA A 158 4.46 14.31 11.09
C ALA A 158 4.93 14.94 9.77
N TYR A 159 6.01 15.70 9.75
CA TYR A 159 6.39 16.56 8.62
C TYR A 159 7.80 16.26 8.14
N ILE A 160 7.93 15.90 6.86
CA ILE A 160 9.22 15.86 6.17
C ILE A 160 9.38 17.19 5.44
N PRO A 161 10.30 18.08 5.86
CA PRO A 161 10.51 19.33 5.16
C PRO A 161 11.04 19.11 3.74
N PRO A 162 10.80 20.07 2.82
CA PRO A 162 11.51 20.12 1.56
C PRO A 162 13.01 20.10 1.79
N ALA A 163 13.66 19.15 1.13
CA ALA A 163 15.10 19.04 1.12
C ALA A 163 15.74 20.17 0.31
N LYS A 164 16.99 20.50 0.64
CA LYS A 164 17.79 21.44 -0.16
C LYS A 164 18.25 20.84 -1.50
N THR A 165 18.26 19.52 -1.59
CA THR A 165 18.63 18.75 -2.77
C THR A 165 17.62 17.63 -2.96
N ASP A 166 17.37 17.22 -4.19
CA ASP A 166 16.42 16.13 -4.46
C ASP A 166 17.07 14.78 -4.17
N LEU A 167 16.25 13.84 -3.71
CA LEU A 167 16.58 12.42 -3.64
C LEU A 167 16.18 11.77 -4.97
N VAL A 168 17.10 11.00 -5.57
CA VAL A 168 16.83 10.23 -6.78
C VAL A 168 16.61 8.77 -6.41
N LEU A 169 15.41 8.24 -6.69
CA LEU A 169 15.15 6.81 -6.69
C LEU A 169 15.34 6.29 -8.12
N PRO A 170 16.46 5.60 -8.42
CA PRO A 170 16.90 5.39 -9.78
C PRO A 170 16.04 4.41 -10.57
N ALA A 171 16.00 4.62 -11.89
CA ALA A 171 15.37 3.77 -12.88
C ALA A 171 16.09 2.43 -13.01
N GLY A 172 15.38 1.39 -13.42
CA GLY A 172 16.00 0.10 -13.73
C GLY A 172 15.18 -1.12 -13.35
N PRO A 173 14.64 -1.19 -12.13
CA PRO A 173 13.88 -2.36 -11.66
C PRO A 173 12.70 -2.66 -12.57
N PHE A 174 12.56 -3.93 -12.93
CA PHE A 174 11.45 -4.42 -13.73
C PHE A 174 11.07 -5.84 -13.32
N LEU A 175 9.82 -6.19 -13.61
CA LEU A 175 9.38 -7.58 -13.67
C LEU A 175 8.68 -7.80 -15.01
N ALA A 176 8.72 -9.04 -15.50
CA ALA A 176 8.11 -9.41 -16.77
C ALA A 176 7.19 -10.60 -16.56
N PHE A 177 6.00 -10.53 -17.14
CA PHE A 177 4.98 -11.57 -17.00
C PHE A 177 4.24 -11.80 -18.31
N THR A 178 3.68 -13.00 -18.46
CA THR A 178 2.79 -13.38 -19.56
C THR A 178 1.37 -13.49 -19.01
N VAL A 179 0.38 -13.03 -19.76
CA VAL A 179 -1.03 -13.07 -19.33
C VAL A 179 -1.63 -14.40 -19.76
N GLU A 180 -2.24 -15.14 -18.84
CA GLU A 180 -2.89 -16.41 -19.13
C GLU A 180 -4.39 -16.38 -18.75
N ASP A 181 -5.22 -16.96 -19.62
CA ASP A 181 -6.62 -17.30 -19.32
C ASP A 181 -6.61 -18.74 -18.83
N ASP A 182 -6.44 -18.92 -17.54
CA ASP A 182 -6.68 -20.23 -16.93
C ASP A 182 -8.13 -20.33 -16.48
N GLY A 183 -8.84 -21.31 -17.04
CA GLY A 183 -10.04 -21.87 -16.40
C GLY A 183 -9.63 -22.71 -15.19
N GLU A 184 -10.32 -22.50 -14.06
CA GLU A 184 -10.04 -22.98 -12.69
C GLU A 184 -8.57 -22.94 -12.21
N PRO A 185 -8.29 -22.34 -11.03
CA PRO A 185 -6.93 -22.07 -10.57
C PRO A 185 -6.09 -23.35 -10.43
N VAL A 186 -4.99 -23.44 -11.19
CA VAL A 186 -4.02 -24.54 -11.08
C VAL A 186 -3.17 -24.33 -9.82
N ALA A 187 -3.27 -25.27 -8.89
CA ALA A 187 -2.53 -25.26 -7.63
C ALA A 187 -1.01 -25.34 -7.87
N THR A 188 -0.26 -24.32 -7.44
CA THR A 188 1.21 -24.33 -7.41
C THR A 188 1.77 -25.31 -6.37
N PRO A 189 2.96 -25.92 -6.56
CA PRO A 189 3.54 -26.88 -5.62
C PRO A 189 3.90 -26.25 -4.27
N ARG A 190 3.54 -26.94 -3.19
CA ARG A 190 3.47 -26.48 -1.80
C ARG A 190 4.82 -26.57 -1.07
N GLY A 191 5.46 -25.43 -0.83
CA GLY A 191 6.05 -25.13 0.50
C GLY A 191 4.91 -24.74 1.46
N GLU A 192 5.11 -24.80 2.78
CA GLU A 192 4.05 -24.53 3.78
C GLU A 192 3.17 -23.36 3.36
N ALA A 193 1.92 -23.66 2.97
CA ALA A 193 1.03 -22.70 2.35
C ALA A 193 0.87 -21.53 3.32
N ARG A 194 1.03 -20.29 2.82
CA ARG A 194 0.57 -19.07 3.47
C ARG A 194 -0.81 -18.74 2.89
N PRO A 195 -1.76 -18.22 3.67
CA PRO A 195 -3.02 -17.77 3.11
C PRO A 195 -2.80 -16.58 2.17
N THR A 196 -3.47 -16.60 1.04
CA THR A 196 -3.51 -15.48 0.10
C THR A 196 -4.78 -14.68 0.36
N LEU A 197 -4.62 -13.43 0.79
CA LEU A 197 -5.72 -12.51 1.00
C LEU A 197 -5.65 -11.39 -0.03
N ILE A 198 -6.81 -10.94 -0.50
CA ILE A 198 -6.93 -9.88 -1.51
C ILE A 198 -7.92 -8.83 -1.01
N ALA A 199 -7.66 -7.56 -1.31
CA ALA A 199 -8.51 -6.46 -0.87
C ALA A 199 -9.22 -5.78 -2.04
N ARG A 200 -10.47 -5.39 -1.83
CA ARG A 200 -11.26 -4.53 -2.72
C ARG A 200 -11.91 -3.42 -1.93
N LEU A 201 -12.01 -2.26 -2.54
CA LEU A 201 -12.55 -1.06 -1.91
C LEU A 201 -13.72 -0.55 -2.76
N GLU A 202 -14.84 -0.30 -2.11
CA GLU A 202 -16.02 0.32 -2.70
C GLU A 202 -16.37 1.57 -1.90
N CYS A 203 -16.81 2.63 -2.57
CA CYS A 203 -17.30 3.84 -1.91
C CYS A 203 -18.72 4.19 -2.32
N HIS A 204 -19.45 4.78 -1.39
CA HIS A 204 -20.74 5.40 -1.62
C HIS A 204 -20.78 6.80 -0.99
N PRO A 205 -21.21 7.84 -1.73
CA PRO A 205 -21.65 7.80 -3.13
C PRO A 205 -20.52 7.50 -4.13
N GLN A 206 -20.87 7.04 -5.33
CA GLN A 206 -19.91 6.76 -6.40
C GLN A 206 -19.68 8.02 -7.23
N HIS A 207 -18.41 8.27 -7.60
CA HIS A 207 -17.93 9.37 -8.44
C HIS A 207 -18.12 10.80 -7.90
N GLN A 208 -19.22 11.10 -7.23
CA GLN A 208 -19.54 12.44 -6.74
C GLN A 208 -20.09 12.38 -5.32
N VAL A 209 -19.67 13.30 -4.47
CA VAL A 209 -20.16 13.46 -3.10
C VAL A 209 -20.55 14.91 -2.87
N ALA A 210 -21.75 15.17 -2.36
CA ALA A 210 -22.16 16.55 -2.11
C ALA A 210 -21.44 17.09 -0.86
N LEU A 211 -20.92 18.32 -0.93
CA LEU A 211 -20.15 18.93 0.16
C LEU A 211 -20.93 18.98 1.50
N LYS A 212 -22.26 19.01 1.44
CA LYS A 212 -23.17 19.10 2.59
C LYS A 212 -23.95 17.82 2.88
N ASP A 213 -23.76 16.74 2.10
CA ASP A 213 -24.33 15.41 2.40
C ASP A 213 -23.25 14.50 3.04
N ASP A 214 -22.94 14.87 4.28
CA ASP A 214 -22.52 14.15 5.50
C ASP A 214 -21.59 12.93 5.53
N LEU A 215 -21.34 12.15 4.47
CA LEU A 215 -20.49 10.95 4.65
C LEU A 215 -20.06 10.27 3.36
N VAL A 216 -18.76 10.05 3.20
CA VAL A 216 -18.28 9.00 2.29
C VAL A 216 -18.23 7.70 3.09
N THR A 217 -19.04 6.73 2.68
CA THR A 217 -18.94 5.37 3.24
C THR A 217 -18.00 4.56 2.35
N ALA A 218 -17.01 3.94 2.97
CA ALA A 218 -16.02 3.12 2.28
C ALA A 218 -16.09 1.70 2.81
N THR A 219 -16.44 0.73 1.96
CA THR A 219 -16.47 -0.68 2.33
C THR A 219 -15.22 -1.36 1.84
N LEU A 220 -14.41 -1.83 2.80
CA LEU A 220 -13.25 -2.67 2.53
C LEU A 220 -13.68 -4.14 2.57
N HIS A 221 -13.44 -4.85 1.48
CA HIS A 221 -13.63 -6.29 1.35
C HIS A 221 -12.27 -6.98 1.35
N VAL A 222 -12.09 -7.97 2.22
CA VAL A 222 -10.89 -8.83 2.24
C VAL A 222 -11.32 -10.26 1.99
N THR A 223 -10.93 -10.82 0.85
CA THR A 223 -11.29 -12.17 0.42
C THR A 223 -10.12 -13.12 0.60
N TYR A 224 -10.38 -14.27 1.20
CA TYR A 224 -9.43 -15.37 1.27
C TYR A 224 -9.54 -16.23 0.01
N GLU A 225 -8.45 -16.41 -0.73
CA GLU A 225 -8.44 -17.16 -1.98
C GLU A 225 -8.83 -18.65 -1.77
N ALA A 226 -9.66 -19.18 -2.67
CA ALA A 226 -10.26 -20.51 -2.55
C ALA A 226 -9.30 -21.70 -2.80
N SER A 227 -7.98 -21.48 -2.88
CA SER A 227 -7.01 -22.50 -3.27
C SER A 227 -6.66 -23.47 -2.14
N GLY A 228 -7.59 -24.38 -1.81
CA GLY A 228 -7.34 -25.63 -1.07
C GLY A 228 -6.82 -25.49 0.36
N GLY A 229 -7.08 -24.35 1.02
CA GLY A 229 -6.62 -24.04 2.36
C GLY A 229 -7.57 -24.47 3.48
N ARG A 230 -7.04 -24.56 4.70
CA ARG A 230 -7.84 -24.63 5.95
C ARG A 230 -8.29 -23.20 6.35
N PRO A 231 -9.29 -23.03 7.24
CA PRO A 231 -9.69 -21.70 7.69
C PRO A 231 -8.52 -20.94 8.33
N ILE A 232 -8.59 -19.62 8.27
CA ILE A 232 -7.64 -18.72 8.94
C ILE A 232 -8.39 -17.84 9.92
N THR A 233 -7.74 -17.53 11.04
CA THR A 233 -8.19 -16.49 11.97
C THR A 233 -7.13 -15.40 12.02
N PHE A 234 -7.52 -14.13 11.93
CA PHE A 234 -6.60 -13.00 11.90
C PHE A 234 -7.15 -11.73 12.53
N HIS A 235 -6.24 -10.84 12.91
CA HIS A 235 -6.53 -9.55 13.54
C HIS A 235 -6.89 -8.48 12.50
N THR A 236 -8.01 -7.77 12.69
CA THR A 236 -8.59 -6.82 11.73
C THR A 236 -8.40 -5.32 11.99
N PRO A 237 -8.03 -4.81 13.18
CA PRO A 237 -7.93 -3.37 13.44
C PRO A 237 -6.98 -2.55 12.55
N ARG A 238 -6.01 -3.19 11.86
CA ARG A 238 -5.15 -2.51 10.87
C ARG A 238 -5.80 -2.33 9.51
N LEU A 239 -6.96 -2.94 9.28
CA LEU A 239 -7.66 -2.93 8.01
C LEU A 239 -8.52 -1.67 7.90
N VAL A 240 -7.88 -0.51 7.77
CA VAL A 240 -8.54 0.81 7.78
C VAL A 240 -8.41 1.51 6.43
N THR A 241 -9.48 2.21 6.03
CA THR A 241 -9.48 3.08 4.85
C THR A 241 -9.30 4.53 5.29
N LYS A 242 -8.81 5.39 4.39
CA LYS A 242 -8.64 6.83 4.63
C LYS A 242 -9.13 7.64 3.44
N LEU A 243 -9.56 8.89 3.68
CA LEU A 243 -9.84 9.85 2.61
C LEU A 243 -8.74 10.91 2.47
N TRP A 244 -8.50 11.29 1.22
CA TRP A 244 -7.52 12.30 0.83
C TRP A 244 -8.15 13.30 -0.11
N VAL A 245 -7.80 14.59 -0.02
CA VAL A 245 -8.24 15.65 -0.95
C VAL A 245 -7.08 16.24 -1.74
N TRP A 246 -7.29 16.56 -3.02
CA TRP A 246 -6.30 17.14 -3.91
C TRP A 246 -6.37 18.68 -3.95
N ARG A 247 -5.29 19.34 -3.55
CA ARG A 247 -5.14 20.81 -3.50
C ARG A 247 -3.78 21.28 -4.05
N GLY A 248 -3.34 20.68 -5.15
CA GLY A 248 -1.95 20.80 -5.62
C GLY A 248 -0.96 19.91 -4.88
N LYS A 249 -1.38 19.32 -3.75
CA LYS A 249 -0.81 18.18 -3.02
C LYS A 249 -1.97 17.35 -2.47
N TRP A 250 -1.74 16.11 -2.04
CA TRP A 250 -2.77 15.36 -1.32
C TRP A 250 -2.71 15.64 0.17
N VAL A 251 -3.88 15.88 0.75
CA VAL A 251 -4.05 16.21 2.17
C VAL A 251 -4.95 15.15 2.79
N ASP A 252 -4.53 14.58 3.94
CA ASP A 252 -5.33 13.61 4.70
C ASP A 252 -6.56 14.36 5.27
N MET A 253 -7.77 13.90 4.94
CA MET A 253 -8.99 14.53 5.42
C MET A 253 -9.39 14.10 6.82
N GLU A 254 -8.72 13.12 7.44
CA GLU A 254 -8.99 12.77 8.84
C GLU A 254 -8.52 13.86 9.83
N GLY A 255 -7.80 14.89 9.36
CA GLY A 255 -7.30 15.98 10.19
C GLY A 255 -6.24 15.53 11.21
N PHE A 256 -5.71 16.49 11.99
CA PHE A 256 -4.80 16.18 13.09
C PHE A 256 -5.59 15.58 14.26
N VAL A 257 -5.93 14.29 14.17
CA VAL A 257 -6.37 13.56 15.35
C VAL A 257 -5.14 13.36 16.24
N CYS A 258 -4.86 14.36 17.07
CA CYS A 258 -4.11 14.20 18.32
C CYS A 258 -4.88 13.24 19.24
N GLY A 259 -5.05 11.99 18.81
CA GLY A 259 -5.64 10.89 19.59
C GLY A 259 -4.61 10.27 20.52
N GLY A 260 -3.56 11.01 20.89
CA GLY A 260 -2.60 10.60 21.90
C GLY A 260 -3.29 10.60 23.26
N GLY A 261 -3.98 9.51 23.58
CA GLY A 261 -4.37 9.20 24.95
C GLY A 261 -3.13 8.82 25.75
N ILE A 262 -3.03 9.31 26.99
CA ILE A 262 -2.13 8.71 27.97
C ILE A 262 -2.83 7.45 28.46
N TYR A 263 -2.29 6.31 28.07
CA TYR A 263 -2.82 5.00 28.40
C TYR A 263 -1.88 4.31 29.38
N ASP A 264 -2.05 4.59 30.68
CA ASP A 264 -1.21 4.04 31.75
C ASP A 264 -1.66 2.63 32.22
N ASP A 265 -2.79 2.15 31.73
CA ASP A 265 -3.31 0.83 32.07
C ASP A 265 -2.45 -0.29 31.45
N PRO A 266 -2.34 -1.45 32.12
CA PRO A 266 -1.59 -2.58 31.59
C PRO A 266 -2.27 -3.19 30.36
N ASP A 267 -1.45 -3.73 29.45
CA ASP A 267 -1.92 -4.49 28.29
C ASP A 267 -2.96 -5.55 28.65
N ILE A 268 -3.92 -5.74 27.75
CA ILE A 268 -5.02 -6.68 27.93
C ILE A 268 -4.72 -8.01 27.25
N GLN A 269 -5.12 -9.10 27.89
CA GLN A 269 -5.08 -10.43 27.30
C GLN A 269 -6.46 -10.79 26.76
N VAL A 270 -6.50 -11.16 25.49
CA VAL A 270 -7.73 -11.52 24.78
C VAL A 270 -7.57 -12.87 24.10
N SER A 271 -8.69 -13.54 23.85
CA SER A 271 -8.72 -14.76 23.03
C SER A 271 -9.16 -14.40 21.61
N PRO A 272 -8.38 -14.74 20.56
CA PRO A 272 -8.82 -14.58 19.18
C PRO A 272 -10.14 -15.30 18.88
N GLY A 273 -10.44 -16.38 19.60
CA GLY A 273 -11.69 -17.11 19.47
C GLY A 273 -12.94 -16.36 19.96
N GLN A 274 -12.78 -15.37 20.83
CA GLN A 274 -13.89 -14.65 21.45
C GLN A 274 -13.92 -13.16 21.11
N ASP A 275 -12.75 -12.55 20.92
CA ASP A 275 -12.63 -11.11 20.72
C ASP A 275 -13.11 -10.68 19.33
N ARG A 276 -13.75 -9.52 19.26
CA ARG A 276 -14.34 -8.96 18.02
C ARG A 276 -13.31 -8.38 17.06
N SER A 277 -12.11 -8.08 17.53
CA SER A 277 -10.98 -7.61 16.72
C SER A 277 -10.36 -8.72 15.87
N PHE A 278 -10.78 -9.97 16.05
CA PHE A 278 -10.36 -11.10 15.24
C PHE A 278 -11.53 -11.65 14.42
N THR A 279 -11.22 -12.00 13.18
CA THR A 279 -12.17 -12.64 12.27
C THR A 279 -11.63 -13.97 11.77
N CYS A 280 -12.52 -14.83 11.28
CA CYS A 280 -12.18 -16.09 10.67
C CYS A 280 -12.74 -16.14 9.26
N LEU A 281 -11.96 -16.63 8.30
CA LEU A 281 -12.38 -16.88 6.93
C LEU A 281 -12.06 -18.32 6.52
N HIS A 282 -13.04 -19.00 5.95
CA HIS A 282 -12.85 -20.17 5.13
C HIS A 282 -12.39 -19.77 3.72
N PRO A 283 -11.73 -20.67 2.96
CA PRO A 283 -11.34 -20.38 1.59
C PRO A 283 -12.53 -19.94 0.74
N GLY A 284 -12.38 -18.83 0.03
CA GLY A 284 -13.42 -18.18 -0.76
C GLY A 284 -14.30 -17.20 0.02
N GLU A 285 -14.24 -17.17 1.36
CA GLU A 285 -15.02 -16.22 2.15
C GLU A 285 -14.42 -14.81 2.13
N THR A 286 -15.28 -13.84 2.37
CA THR A 286 -14.93 -12.42 2.38
C THR A 286 -15.34 -11.77 3.68
N TRP A 287 -14.37 -11.17 4.37
CA TRP A 287 -14.62 -10.23 5.45
C TRP A 287 -14.92 -8.86 4.85
N SER A 288 -15.89 -8.14 5.40
CA SER A 288 -16.24 -6.79 4.93
C SER A 288 -16.47 -5.85 6.10
N HIS A 289 -15.97 -4.62 5.99
CA HIS A 289 -16.24 -3.57 6.97
C HIS A 289 -16.46 -2.23 6.29
N THR A 290 -17.49 -1.51 6.73
CA THR A 290 -17.85 -0.19 6.21
C THR A 290 -17.36 0.90 7.16
N PHE A 291 -16.43 1.70 6.68
CA PHE A 291 -15.95 2.91 7.31
C PHE A 291 -16.86 4.08 6.93
N ARG A 292 -17.01 4.99 7.88
CA ARG A 292 -17.78 6.22 7.74
C ARG A 292 -16.79 7.37 7.83
N HIS A 293 -16.54 8.02 6.71
CA HIS A 293 -15.61 9.13 6.62
C HIS A 293 -16.38 10.43 6.46
N GLU A 294 -16.25 11.29 7.46
CA GLU A 294 -16.77 12.66 7.37
C GLU A 294 -15.88 13.44 6.38
N LEU A 295 -16.52 14.25 5.53
CA LEU A 295 -15.79 15.25 4.75
C LEU A 295 -15.44 16.39 5.70
N ILE A 296 -14.36 16.23 6.47
CA ILE A 296 -13.93 17.24 7.42
C ILE A 296 -13.55 18.50 6.64
N THR A 297 -14.29 19.58 6.90
CA THR A 297 -14.03 20.91 6.35
C THR A 297 -13.04 21.68 7.23
N GLU A 298 -12.88 21.33 8.51
CA GLU A 298 -11.90 21.95 9.39
C GLU A 298 -10.52 21.29 9.23
N ILE A 299 -9.89 21.51 8.08
CA ILE A 299 -8.48 21.20 7.84
C ILE A 299 -7.65 22.39 8.36
N ASP A 300 -6.47 22.14 8.95
CA ASP A 300 -5.58 23.21 9.45
C ASP A 300 -5.38 24.28 8.35
N GLU A 301 -5.39 25.58 8.72
CA GLU A 301 -5.24 26.71 7.77
C GLU A 301 -3.99 26.56 6.87
N GLU A 302 -2.95 25.86 7.34
CA GLU A 302 -1.72 25.57 6.58
C GLU A 302 -1.85 24.43 5.54
N ASP A 303 -2.84 23.56 5.67
CA ASP A 303 -3.15 22.45 4.74
C ASP A 303 -4.39 22.74 3.86
N GLY A 304 -4.91 23.96 3.98
CA GLY A 304 -5.94 24.57 3.15
C GLY A 304 -7.26 24.74 3.90
N ASP A 305 -8.03 25.75 3.49
CA ASP A 305 -9.35 26.10 4.07
C ASP A 305 -10.38 24.94 3.92
N GLU A 306 -11.64 25.21 4.24
CA GLU A 306 -12.73 24.25 4.08
C GLU A 306 -12.80 23.57 2.71
N ALA A 307 -13.18 22.29 2.69
CA ALA A 307 -13.40 21.52 1.46
C ALA A 307 -14.34 22.28 0.52
N GLN A 308 -14.01 22.33 -0.77
CA GLN A 308 -14.73 23.12 -1.76
C GLN A 308 -15.34 22.25 -2.86
N VAL A 309 -16.45 22.72 -3.40
CA VAL A 309 -17.06 22.12 -4.61
C VAL A 309 -16.04 22.16 -5.76
N GLY A 310 -15.92 21.04 -6.45
CA GLY A 310 -14.97 20.80 -7.54
C GLY A 310 -13.64 20.16 -7.10
N GLU A 311 -13.38 20.01 -5.80
CA GLU A 311 -12.19 19.31 -5.32
C GLU A 311 -12.27 17.80 -5.58
N ARG A 312 -11.10 17.19 -5.82
CA ARG A 312 -10.98 15.74 -6.04
C ARG A 312 -10.64 15.06 -4.72
N VAL A 313 -11.35 13.98 -4.40
CA VAL A 313 -11.16 13.17 -3.21
C VAL A 313 -10.76 11.75 -3.62
N ARG A 314 -9.92 11.09 -2.81
CA ARG A 314 -9.48 9.70 -3.00
C ARG A 314 -9.67 8.92 -1.72
N CYS A 315 -10.42 7.83 -1.79
CA CYS A 315 -10.47 6.82 -0.74
C CYS A 315 -9.43 5.73 -1.01
N LEU A 316 -8.66 5.37 0.01
CA LEU A 316 -7.58 4.39 -0.12
C LEU A 316 -7.54 3.42 1.06
N PHE A 317 -7.32 2.14 0.74
CA PHE A 317 -6.73 1.16 1.65
C PHE A 317 -5.32 0.83 1.16
N LYS A 318 -4.30 1.18 1.95
CA LYS A 318 -2.88 1.10 1.54
C LYS A 318 -2.28 -0.31 1.59
N GLY A 319 -3.09 -1.32 1.93
CA GLY A 319 -2.58 -2.65 2.25
C GLY A 319 -1.96 -2.69 3.64
N THR A 320 -1.79 -3.89 4.18
CA THR A 320 -1.06 -4.08 5.43
C THR A 320 -0.55 -5.51 5.53
N ALA A 321 0.55 -5.68 6.25
CA ALA A 321 0.86 -6.97 6.84
C ALA A 321 -0.09 -7.22 8.02
N LEU A 322 -0.57 -8.45 8.15
CA LEU A 322 -1.24 -8.90 9.35
C LEU A 322 -0.21 -8.94 10.49
N ASP A 323 -0.54 -8.28 11.59
CA ASP A 323 0.24 -8.30 12.83
C ASP A 323 0.05 -9.60 13.60
N TRP A 324 -1.09 -10.27 13.41
CA TRP A 324 -1.33 -11.62 13.90
C TRP A 324 -2.28 -12.40 12.99
N TRP A 325 -1.93 -13.65 12.74
CA TRP A 325 -2.80 -14.63 12.09
C TRP A 325 -2.39 -16.05 12.47
N ASP A 326 -3.35 -16.98 12.47
CA ASP A 326 -3.06 -18.40 12.63
C ASP A 326 -4.07 -19.24 11.84
N TRP A 327 -3.70 -20.51 11.65
CA TRP A 327 -4.56 -21.50 11.03
C TRP A 327 -5.58 -22.05 12.01
N GLY A 328 -6.83 -22.13 11.56
CA GLY A 328 -7.94 -22.61 12.36
C GLY A 328 -9.10 -21.63 12.37
N THR A 329 -10.23 -22.10 12.90
CA THR A 329 -11.39 -21.25 13.14
C THR A 329 -11.26 -20.51 14.47
N LYS A 330 -12.21 -19.60 14.74
CA LYS A 330 -12.27 -18.95 16.06
C LYS A 330 -12.38 -19.98 17.19
N GLU A 331 -13.10 -21.09 16.97
CA GLU A 331 -13.25 -22.18 17.94
C GLU A 331 -11.90 -22.84 18.29
N ASP A 332 -11.03 -23.04 17.29
CA ASP A 332 -9.67 -23.60 17.50
C ASP A 332 -8.82 -22.67 18.38
N HIS A 333 -9.10 -21.37 18.35
CA HIS A 333 -8.36 -20.32 19.07
C HIS A 333 -9.02 -19.85 20.37
N LEU A 334 -10.00 -20.58 20.91
CA LEU A 334 -10.62 -20.27 22.21
C LEU A 334 -9.62 -20.33 23.37
N ALA A 335 -8.66 -21.24 23.32
CA ALA A 335 -7.61 -21.37 24.33
C ALA A 335 -6.36 -20.54 24.02
N THR A 336 -6.27 -19.96 22.82
CA THR A 336 -5.17 -19.07 22.43
C THR A 336 -5.30 -17.74 23.17
N THR A 337 -4.18 -17.21 23.66
CA THR A 337 -4.13 -15.91 24.32
C THR A 337 -3.18 -14.99 23.56
N VAL A 338 -3.65 -13.78 23.28
CA VAL A 338 -2.92 -12.73 22.60
C VAL A 338 -2.95 -11.48 23.48
N THR A 339 -1.83 -10.76 23.56
CA THR A 339 -1.73 -9.50 24.30
C THR A 339 -1.91 -8.33 23.35
N LEU A 340 -2.85 -7.45 23.67
CA LEU A 340 -3.10 -6.18 22.98
C LEU A 340 -2.79 -5.01 23.92
N PRO A 341 -2.48 -3.81 23.39
CA PRO A 341 -2.41 -2.59 24.18
C PRO A 341 -3.70 -2.41 24.98
N CYS A 342 -3.62 -1.79 26.16
CA CYS A 342 -4.75 -1.64 27.08
C CYS A 342 -6.00 -0.96 26.48
N TRP A 343 -5.82 -0.16 25.43
CA TRP A 343 -6.89 0.50 24.67
C TRP A 343 -7.41 -0.31 23.47
N GLY A 344 -6.98 -1.57 23.31
CA GLY A 344 -7.35 -2.44 22.19
C GLY A 344 -6.72 -2.00 20.88
N GLY A 345 -5.46 -1.54 20.94
CA GLY A 345 -4.77 -0.94 19.81
C GLY A 345 -4.56 -1.88 18.61
N PRO A 346 -4.14 -1.33 17.46
CA PRO A 346 -4.12 -2.06 16.20
C PRO A 346 -2.94 -3.01 16.05
N THR A 347 -2.21 -3.31 17.12
CA THR A 347 -1.00 -4.14 17.07
C THR A 347 -1.05 -5.17 18.18
N VAL A 348 -0.77 -6.42 17.84
CA VAL A 348 -0.50 -7.47 18.81
C VAL A 348 0.90 -7.29 19.44
N GLU A 349 0.95 -7.14 20.76
CA GLU A 349 2.19 -7.01 21.53
C GLU A 349 2.83 -8.36 21.85
N ALA A 350 2.01 -9.41 22.03
CA ALA A 350 2.48 -10.77 22.22
C ALA A 350 1.51 -11.81 21.63
N PRO A 351 2.00 -12.84 20.91
CA PRO A 351 3.40 -13.09 20.60
C PRO A 351 3.98 -12.07 19.61
N LYS A 352 5.24 -11.66 19.82
CA LYS A 352 5.96 -10.77 18.90
C LYS A 352 6.29 -11.51 17.60
N ASP A 353 6.44 -10.74 16.53
CA ASP A 353 6.82 -11.24 15.19
C ASP A 353 5.92 -12.40 14.72
N ASN A 354 4.64 -12.35 15.11
CA ASN A 354 3.64 -13.38 14.83
C ASN A 354 4.11 -14.81 15.21
N ASP A 355 4.92 -14.93 16.26
CA ASP A 355 5.55 -16.18 16.71
C ASP A 355 6.43 -16.86 15.64
N GLY A 356 7.04 -16.06 14.75
CA GLY A 356 7.86 -16.54 13.64
C GLY A 356 7.06 -17.15 12.49
N ARG A 357 5.72 -17.08 12.51
CA ARG A 357 4.88 -17.50 11.38
C ARG A 357 5.20 -16.66 10.14
N PRO A 358 5.01 -17.22 8.92
CA PRO A 358 5.18 -16.46 7.69
C PRO A 358 4.35 -15.17 7.69
N LEU A 359 4.93 -14.10 7.16
CA LEU A 359 4.22 -12.85 6.97
C LEU A 359 3.04 -13.07 6.02
N VAL A 360 1.83 -12.77 6.48
CA VAL A 360 0.64 -12.71 5.62
C VAL A 360 0.31 -11.26 5.36
N ILE A 361 0.02 -11.03 4.10
CA ILE A 361 -0.11 -9.71 3.54
C ILE A 361 -1.51 -9.62 2.96
N ILE A 362 -2.14 -8.49 3.23
CA ILE A 362 -3.30 -8.05 2.49
C ILE A 362 -2.81 -6.89 1.61
N PRO A 363 -2.81 -7.06 0.28
CA PRO A 363 -2.35 -6.02 -0.63
C PRO A 363 -3.28 -4.82 -0.57
N ALA A 364 -2.83 -3.69 -1.12
CA ALA A 364 -3.68 -2.53 -1.26
C ALA A 364 -4.88 -2.82 -2.15
N ALA A 365 -5.98 -2.12 -1.88
CA ALA A 365 -7.12 -2.13 -2.77
C ALA A 365 -6.94 -1.03 -3.83
N ASN A 366 -7.58 -1.21 -4.98
CA ASN A 366 -7.70 -0.12 -5.95
C ASN A 366 -8.32 1.11 -5.28
N PRO A 367 -7.72 2.30 -5.39
CA PRO A 367 -8.31 3.52 -4.84
C PRO A 367 -9.60 3.87 -5.57
N VAL A 368 -10.51 4.54 -4.85
CA VAL A 368 -11.76 5.07 -5.40
C VAL A 368 -11.68 6.59 -5.38
N ASP A 369 -11.77 7.19 -6.57
CA ASP A 369 -11.72 8.65 -6.74
C ASP A 369 -13.13 9.24 -6.85
N LEU A 370 -13.33 10.38 -6.20
CA LEU A 370 -14.60 11.11 -6.07
C LEU A 370 -14.37 12.59 -6.37
N GLU A 371 -15.44 13.30 -6.72
CA GLU A 371 -15.47 14.76 -6.87
C GLU A 371 -16.49 15.37 -5.91
N ILE A 372 -16.12 16.45 -5.24
CA ILE A 372 -17.05 17.17 -4.37
C ILE A 372 -17.99 18.02 -5.25
N VAL A 373 -19.31 17.88 -5.08
CA VAL A 373 -20.34 18.60 -5.88
C VAL A 373 -21.25 19.51 -5.07
#